data_AF-A0A0Q5PG38-F1
#
_entry.id   AF-A0A0Q5PG38-F1
#
_cell.length_a   1.000
_cell.length_b   1.000
_cell.length_c   1.000
_cell.angle_alpha   90.00
_cell.angle_beta   90.00
_cell.angle_gamma   90.00
#
_symmetry.space_group_name_H-M   'P 1'
#
loop_
_entity.id
_entity.type
_entity.pdbx_description
1 polymer ?
#
loop_
_entity_poly.entity_id
_entity_poly.type
_entity_poly.pdbx_seq_one_letter_code
_entity_poly.pdbx_strand_id
1 'polypeptide(L)'
;MIDTPPPVPSVSAIEHRLVACGLDRRRISVERVDELQSVVIVIRDRVHPSRPLFTCIDEAAPASIVQVEEARLQTGYDDHVGKRVRPQMLAEATETVTRLGLIDGFPKRADYKNLGSYAGALEWHCGLEAGSVLRVMSKTLAFDPPREPDGMTFVARYEKLLAAMAYATATGDLEGFSFIGIDPVRPR
;
A
#
# COMPACT_ATOMS: atom_id res chain seq x y z
N MET A 1 3.38 -16.73 26.02
CA MET A 1 3.25 -17.61 24.86
C MET A 1 3.36 -16.74 23.63
N ILE A 2 4.37 -16.93 22.79
CA ILE A 2 4.42 -16.27 21.48
C ILE A 2 3.40 -17.01 20.64
N ASP A 3 2.30 -16.33 20.30
CA ASP A 3 1.31 -16.83 19.36
C ASP A 3 2.07 -17.08 18.05
N THR A 4 2.31 -18.35 17.73
CA THR A 4 3.03 -18.70 16.50
C THR A 4 2.05 -18.42 15.37
N PRO A 5 2.37 -17.54 14.41
CA PRO A 5 1.45 -17.25 13.33
C PRO A 5 1.04 -18.56 12.65
N PRO A 6 -0.24 -18.73 12.31
CA PRO A 6 -0.69 -19.94 11.64
C PRO A 6 0.17 -20.19 10.39
N PRO A 7 0.50 -21.46 10.08
CA PRO A 7 1.33 -21.77 8.93
C PRO A 7 0.70 -21.22 7.66
N VAL A 8 1.50 -20.51 6.86
CA VAL A 8 1.05 -19.97 5.56
C VAL A 8 0.56 -21.15 4.72
N PRO A 9 -0.68 -21.10 4.18
CA PRO A 9 -1.20 -22.17 3.34
C PRO A 9 -0.28 -22.46 2.16
N SER A 10 -0.21 -23.72 1.72
CA SER A 10 0.55 -24.08 0.53
C SER A 10 -0.07 -23.45 -0.72
N VAL A 11 0.73 -23.25 -1.78
CA VAL A 11 0.26 -22.71 -3.07
C VAL A 11 -0.94 -23.50 -3.60
N SER A 12 -0.90 -24.83 -3.54
CA SER A 12 -2.02 -25.68 -3.97
C SER A 12 -3.27 -25.52 -3.11
N ALA A 13 -3.13 -25.30 -1.80
CA ALA A 13 -4.26 -25.05 -0.92
C ALA A 13 -4.93 -23.70 -1.23
N ILE A 14 -4.12 -22.67 -1.50
CA ILE A 14 -4.61 -21.34 -1.92
C ILE A 14 -5.35 -21.45 -3.26
N GLU A 15 -4.75 -22.09 -4.26
CA GLU A 15 -5.36 -22.29 -5.58
C GLU A 15 -6.73 -22.97 -5.47
N HIS A 16 -6.84 -24.05 -4.68
CA HIS A 16 -8.11 -24.75 -4.49
C HIS A 16 -9.16 -23.87 -3.81
N ARG A 17 -8.79 -23.09 -2.79
CA ARG A 17 -9.71 -22.17 -2.12
C ARG A 17 -10.19 -21.05 -3.04
N LEU A 18 -9.30 -20.50 -3.87
CA LEU A 18 -9.65 -19.49 -4.87
C LEU A 18 -10.66 -20.03 -5.91
N VAL A 19 -10.48 -21.28 -6.36
CA VAL A 19 -11.46 -21.95 -7.23
C VAL A 19 -12.80 -22.15 -6.51
N ALA A 20 -12.79 -22.48 -5.22
CA ALA A 20 -14.01 -22.59 -4.41
C ALA A 20 -14.74 -21.24 -4.23
N CYS A 21 -14.04 -20.12 -4.34
CA CYS A 21 -14.63 -18.78 -4.40
C CYS A 21 -15.32 -18.47 -5.75
N GLY A 22 -15.26 -19.39 -6.72
CA GLY A 22 -15.87 -19.24 -8.04
C GLY A 22 -14.93 -18.67 -9.10
N LEU A 23 -13.62 -18.61 -8.84
CA LEU A 23 -12.62 -18.22 -9.84
C LEU A 23 -12.30 -19.40 -10.77
N ASP A 24 -12.13 -19.13 -12.06
CA ASP A 24 -11.64 -20.12 -13.02
C ASP A 24 -10.17 -20.43 -12.77
N ARG A 25 -9.87 -21.71 -12.47
CA ARG A 25 -8.52 -22.23 -12.28
C ARG A 25 -7.56 -21.83 -13.41
N ARG A 26 -8.05 -21.77 -14.65
CA ARG A 26 -7.23 -21.43 -15.83
C ARG A 26 -6.90 -19.93 -15.92
N ARG A 27 -7.56 -19.10 -15.11
CA ARG A 27 -7.43 -17.65 -15.08
C ARG A 27 -6.80 -17.14 -13.79
N ILE A 28 -6.31 -18.01 -12.93
CA ILE A 28 -5.54 -17.65 -11.74
C ILE A 28 -4.13 -18.21 -11.85
N SER A 29 -3.14 -17.46 -11.37
CA SER A 29 -1.80 -17.99 -11.10
C SER A 29 -1.43 -17.68 -9.66
N VAL A 30 -0.90 -18.68 -8.96
CA VAL A 30 -0.49 -18.59 -7.56
C VAL A 30 0.97 -19.04 -7.49
N GLU A 31 1.84 -18.16 -7.04
CA GLU A 31 3.28 -18.42 -7.00
C GLU A 31 3.87 -17.91 -5.70
N ARG A 32 4.82 -18.65 -5.14
CA ARG A 32 5.65 -18.14 -4.05
C ARG A 32 6.81 -17.36 -4.67
N VAL A 33 6.91 -16.08 -4.31
CA VAL A 33 8.01 -15.22 -4.73
C VAL A 33 8.93 -15.02 -3.53
N ASP A 34 10.10 -15.65 -3.58
CA ASP A 34 11.02 -15.71 -2.45
C ASP A 34 11.59 -14.34 -2.11
N GLU A 35 11.80 -13.49 -3.11
CA GLU A 35 12.27 -12.11 -2.94
C GLU A 35 11.29 -11.24 -2.16
N LEU A 36 9.99 -11.53 -2.28
CA LEU A 36 8.92 -10.86 -1.54
C LEU A 36 8.57 -11.60 -0.25
N GLN A 37 9.16 -12.77 -0.01
CA GLN A 37 8.79 -13.70 1.06
C GLN A 37 7.28 -13.94 1.15
N SER A 38 6.57 -13.86 0.02
CA SER A 38 5.11 -13.83 -0.06
C SER A 38 4.59 -14.68 -1.20
N VAL A 39 3.29 -14.99 -1.15
CA VAL A 39 2.58 -15.62 -2.27
C VAL A 39 1.97 -14.51 -3.11
N VAL A 40 2.31 -14.48 -4.40
CA VAL A 40 1.71 -13.58 -5.38
C VAL A 40 0.62 -14.34 -6.12
N ILE A 41 -0.56 -13.73 -6.18
CA ILE A 41 -1.74 -14.26 -6.85
C ILE A 41 -2.10 -13.28 -7.96
N VAL A 42 -2.21 -13.77 -9.20
CA VAL A 42 -2.71 -12.98 -10.32
C VAL A 42 -4.05 -13.54 -10.76
N ILE A 43 -5.10 -12.73 -10.67
CA ILE A 43 -6.47 -13.06 -11.07
C ILE A 43 -6.75 -12.37 -12.41
N ARG A 44 -6.88 -13.17 -13.47
CA ARG A 44 -7.25 -12.75 -14.83
C ARG A 44 -8.72 -13.01 -15.15
N ASP A 45 -9.47 -13.38 -14.12
CA ASP A 45 -10.87 -13.75 -14.26
C ASP A 45 -11.76 -12.52 -14.41
N ARG A 46 -12.84 -12.67 -15.18
CA ARG A 46 -13.83 -11.62 -15.42
C ARG A 46 -15.10 -11.95 -14.66
N VAL A 47 -14.97 -12.01 -13.35
CA VAL A 47 -16.09 -12.18 -12.42
C VAL A 47 -16.67 -10.84 -12.01
N HIS A 48 -17.97 -10.81 -11.71
CA HIS A 48 -18.60 -9.58 -11.24
C HIS A 48 -18.10 -9.23 -9.83
N PRO A 49 -17.59 -8.00 -9.62
CA PRO A 49 -17.11 -7.58 -8.31
C PRO A 49 -18.24 -7.60 -7.29
N SER A 50 -18.02 -8.25 -6.15
CA SER A 50 -18.99 -8.30 -5.05
C SER A 50 -18.28 -8.45 -3.71
N ARG A 51 -18.89 -7.93 -2.64
CA ARG A 51 -18.33 -8.07 -1.28
C ARG A 51 -18.10 -9.54 -0.87
N PRO A 52 -19.05 -10.48 -1.11
CA PRO A 52 -18.82 -11.89 -0.78
C PRO A 52 -17.62 -12.50 -1.51
N LEU A 53 -17.44 -12.15 -2.78
CA LEU A 53 -16.27 -12.59 -3.55
C LEU A 53 -14.96 -12.08 -2.93
N PHE A 54 -14.89 -10.79 -2.59
CA PHE A 54 -13.69 -10.20 -2.00
C PHE A 54 -13.33 -10.80 -0.65
N THR A 55 -14.32 -11.03 0.21
CA THR A 55 -14.11 -11.73 1.49
C THR A 55 -13.59 -13.15 1.27
N CYS A 56 -14.16 -13.89 0.33
CA CYS A 56 -13.70 -15.25 0.04
C CYS A 56 -12.24 -15.27 -0.46
N ILE A 57 -11.86 -14.33 -1.35
CA ILE A 57 -10.47 -14.24 -1.84
C ILE A 57 -9.50 -13.92 -0.70
N ASP A 58 -9.83 -12.96 0.17
CA ASP A 58 -8.99 -12.55 1.30
C ASP A 58 -8.79 -13.69 2.33
N GLU A 59 -9.85 -14.45 2.62
CA GLU A 59 -9.80 -15.63 3.49
C GLU A 59 -9.07 -16.83 2.85
N ALA A 60 -9.18 -16.98 1.53
CA ALA A 60 -8.50 -18.02 0.77
C ALA A 60 -6.98 -17.83 0.76
N ALA A 61 -6.53 -16.58 0.80
CA ALA A 61 -5.14 -16.18 0.58
C ALA A 61 -4.63 -15.17 1.64
N PRO A 62 -4.63 -15.53 2.93
CA PRO A 62 -4.16 -14.63 3.98
C PRO A 62 -2.69 -14.26 3.76
N ALA A 63 -2.34 -13.00 3.99
CA ALA A 63 -0.98 -12.45 3.84
C ALA A 63 -0.34 -12.65 2.45
N SER A 64 -1.16 -12.81 1.41
CA SER A 64 -0.73 -12.92 0.02
C SER A 64 -0.92 -11.59 -0.72
N ILE A 65 -0.08 -11.34 -1.72
CA ILE A 65 -0.23 -10.20 -2.63
C ILE A 65 -1.19 -10.60 -3.73
N VAL A 66 -2.39 -10.01 -3.76
CA VAL A 66 -3.39 -10.27 -4.80
C VAL A 66 -3.37 -9.15 -5.82
N GLN A 67 -3.10 -9.52 -7.07
CA GLN A 67 -3.17 -8.67 -8.24
C GLN A 67 -4.30 -9.15 -9.14
N VAL A 68 -5.09 -8.22 -9.63
CA VAL A 68 -6.26 -8.47 -10.46
C VAL A 68 -6.10 -7.66 -11.74
N GLU A 69 -6.10 -8.33 -12.89
CA GLU A 69 -5.88 -7.65 -14.17
C GLU A 69 -7.05 -6.74 -14.57
N GLU A 70 -8.26 -7.06 -14.12
CA GLU A 70 -9.43 -6.21 -14.37
C GLU A 70 -9.49 -5.07 -13.35
N ALA A 71 -9.37 -3.84 -13.85
CA ALA A 71 -9.20 -2.65 -13.01
C ALA A 71 -10.36 -2.42 -12.03
N ARG A 72 -11.62 -2.69 -12.40
CA ARG A 72 -12.75 -2.48 -11.48
C ARG A 72 -12.75 -3.51 -10.35
N LEU A 73 -12.38 -4.76 -10.64
CA LEU A 73 -12.23 -5.83 -9.67
C LEU A 73 -11.03 -5.56 -8.74
N GLN A 74 -9.91 -5.05 -9.26
CA GLN A 74 -8.78 -4.58 -8.46
C GLN A 74 -9.20 -3.47 -7.49
N THR A 75 -9.82 -2.39 -7.99
CA THR A 75 -10.28 -1.28 -7.13
C THR A 75 -11.26 -1.75 -6.06
N GLY A 76 -12.21 -2.61 -6.41
CA GLY A 76 -13.17 -3.13 -5.45
C GLY A 76 -12.53 -4.02 -4.38
N TYR A 77 -11.52 -4.81 -4.75
CA TYR A 77 -10.76 -5.64 -3.83
C TYR A 77 -9.87 -4.80 -2.90
N ASP A 78 -9.17 -3.80 -3.43
CA ASP A 78 -8.34 -2.87 -2.65
C ASP A 78 -9.17 -2.08 -1.64
N ASP A 79 -10.37 -1.62 -2.04
CA ASP A 79 -11.32 -0.97 -1.13
C ASP A 79 -11.80 -1.91 -0.01
N HIS A 80 -11.96 -3.21 -0.31
CA HIS A 80 -12.36 -4.22 0.67
C HIS A 80 -11.24 -4.45 1.69
N VAL A 81 -10.03 -4.75 1.22
CA VAL A 81 -8.86 -4.97 2.07
C VAL A 81 -8.54 -3.71 2.86
N GLY A 82 -8.55 -2.54 2.20
CA GLY A 82 -8.30 -1.24 2.80
C GLY A 82 -9.21 -0.95 3.99
N LYS A 83 -10.51 -1.27 3.92
CA LYS A 83 -11.42 -1.10 5.06
C LYS A 83 -11.07 -1.98 6.26
N ARG A 84 -10.56 -3.19 6.02
CA ARG A 84 -10.16 -4.13 7.06
C ARG A 84 -8.85 -3.70 7.74
N VAL A 85 -7.86 -3.28 6.95
CA VAL A 85 -6.51 -2.96 7.47
C VAL A 85 -6.37 -1.52 7.97
N ARG A 86 -7.21 -0.59 7.51
CA ARG A 86 -7.11 0.84 7.86
C ARG A 86 -7.07 1.13 9.37
N PRO A 87 -7.86 0.46 10.25
CA PRO A 87 -7.76 0.70 11.69
C PRO A 87 -6.37 0.39 12.27
N GLN A 88 -5.78 -0.74 11.85
CA GLN A 88 -4.44 -1.13 12.27
C GLN A 88 -3.39 -0.18 11.68
N MET A 89 -3.47 0.10 10.37
CA MET A 89 -2.58 1.07 9.72
C MET A 89 -2.62 2.44 10.38
N LEU A 90 -3.81 2.92 10.77
CA LEU A 90 -3.97 4.19 11.47
C LEU A 90 -3.33 4.16 12.86
N ALA A 91 -3.51 3.07 13.61
CA ALA A 91 -2.88 2.92 14.92
C ALA A 91 -1.36 2.95 14.82
N GLU A 92 -0.77 2.14 13.93
CA GLU A 92 0.68 2.06 13.70
C GLU A 92 1.25 3.39 13.16
N ALA A 93 0.55 4.04 12.24
CA ALA A 93 0.97 5.32 11.71
C ALA A 93 0.89 6.42 12.78
N THR A 94 -0.15 6.42 13.61
CA THR A 94 -0.31 7.35 14.75
C THR A 94 0.84 7.19 15.75
N GLU A 95 1.16 5.95 16.11
CA GLU A 95 2.28 5.65 17.00
C GLU A 95 3.60 6.16 16.41
N THR A 96 3.83 5.90 15.11
CA THR A 96 5.05 6.31 14.42
C THR A 96 5.20 7.83 14.36
N VAL A 97 4.17 8.57 13.94
CA VAL A 97 4.26 10.04 13.88
C VAL A 97 4.37 10.66 15.28
N THR A 98 3.78 10.03 16.30
CA THR A 98 3.94 10.46 17.71
C THR A 98 5.38 10.26 18.18
N ARG A 99 5.95 9.08 17.95
CA ARG A 99 7.36 8.76 18.27
C ARG A 99 8.34 9.73 17.59
N LEU A 100 8.04 10.13 16.35
CA LEU A 100 8.85 11.06 15.58
C LEU A 100 8.60 12.54 15.91
N GLY A 101 7.67 12.84 16.83
CA GLY A 101 7.33 14.21 17.24
C GLY A 101 6.60 15.02 16.17
N LEU A 102 5.88 14.35 15.27
CA LEU A 102 5.18 14.96 14.13
C LEU A 102 3.69 15.16 14.37
N ILE A 103 3.12 14.69 15.48
CA ILE A 103 1.67 14.76 15.71
C ILE A 103 1.18 16.19 15.93
N ASP A 104 1.97 17.00 16.66
CA ASP A 104 1.62 18.38 16.97
C ASP A 104 1.80 19.25 15.73
N GLY A 105 0.73 19.95 15.33
CA GLY A 105 0.76 20.81 14.15
C GLY A 105 0.78 20.05 12.82
N PHE A 106 0.46 18.74 12.81
CA PHE A 106 0.43 17.96 11.58
C PHE A 106 -0.46 18.61 10.49
N PRO A 107 0.06 18.81 9.26
CA PRO A 107 -0.72 19.41 8.18
C PRO A 107 -1.97 18.59 7.83
N LYS A 108 -3.15 19.22 7.85
CA LYS A 108 -4.40 18.59 7.42
C LYS A 108 -4.73 18.94 5.99
N ARG A 109 -5.14 17.97 5.18
CA ARG A 109 -5.43 18.20 3.75
C ARG A 109 -6.44 19.32 3.52
N ALA A 110 -7.45 19.44 4.37
CA ALA A 110 -8.53 20.43 4.27
C ALA A 110 -8.05 21.89 4.38
N ASP A 111 -6.91 22.15 5.01
CA ASP A 111 -6.39 23.49 5.24
C ASP A 111 -5.70 24.09 4.01
N TYR A 112 -5.52 23.30 2.94
CA TYR A 112 -4.76 23.68 1.76
C TYR A 112 -5.63 23.73 0.50
N LYS A 113 -5.45 24.81 -0.27
CA LYS A 113 -6.20 25.07 -1.52
C LYS A 113 -6.01 24.00 -2.59
N ASN A 114 -4.82 23.42 -2.67
CA ASN A 114 -4.49 22.40 -3.67
C ASN A 114 -3.49 21.39 -3.11
N LEU A 115 -3.35 20.27 -3.81
CA LEU A 115 -2.52 19.14 -3.38
C LEU A 115 -1.02 19.49 -3.33
N GLY A 116 -0.54 20.40 -4.20
CA GLY A 116 0.85 20.84 -4.19
C GLY A 116 1.20 21.67 -2.95
N SER A 117 0.29 22.57 -2.54
CA SER A 117 0.47 23.33 -1.28
C SER A 117 0.43 22.42 -0.05
N TYR A 118 -0.39 21.36 -0.08
CA TYR A 118 -0.40 20.35 0.97
C TYR A 118 0.91 19.55 1.01
N ALA A 119 1.42 19.11 -0.15
CA ALA A 119 2.69 18.39 -0.25
C ALA A 119 3.86 19.20 0.31
N GLY A 120 3.97 20.48 -0.07
CA GLY A 120 5.01 21.36 0.46
C GLY A 120 4.95 21.55 1.97
N ALA A 121 3.74 21.57 2.54
CA ALA A 121 3.57 21.64 3.98
C ALA A 121 3.97 20.35 4.70
N LEU A 122 3.69 19.17 4.12
CA LEU A 122 4.15 17.89 4.66
C LEU A 122 5.68 17.82 4.67
N GLU A 123 6.33 18.23 3.58
CA GLU A 123 7.80 18.27 3.51
C GLU A 123 8.38 19.22 4.56
N TRP A 124 7.85 20.44 4.65
CA TRP A 124 8.31 21.42 5.62
C TRP A 124 8.14 20.95 7.06
N HIS A 125 6.99 20.34 7.38
CA HIS A 125 6.72 19.74 8.69
C HIS A 125 7.71 18.62 9.04
N CYS A 126 8.22 17.92 8.03
CA CYS A 126 9.23 16.87 8.19
C CYS A 126 10.67 17.39 8.19
N GLY A 127 10.88 18.71 8.09
CA GLY A 127 12.21 19.34 8.05
C GLY A 127 12.87 19.32 6.68
N LEU A 128 12.09 19.15 5.61
CA LEU A 128 12.54 19.16 4.21
C LEU A 128 12.15 20.46 3.52
N GLU A 129 12.79 20.76 2.40
CA GLU A 129 12.41 21.88 1.54
C GLU A 129 11.12 21.56 0.77
N ALA A 130 10.20 22.51 0.69
CA ALA A 130 8.95 22.34 -0.06
C ALA A 130 9.23 22.14 -1.56
N GLY A 131 8.62 21.10 -2.14
CA GLY A 131 8.76 20.69 -3.53
C GLY A 131 10.04 19.89 -3.85
N SER A 132 10.80 19.48 -2.82
CA SER A 132 12.08 18.78 -3.00
C SER A 132 11.95 17.28 -3.22
N VAL A 133 10.88 16.66 -2.72
CA VAL A 133 10.66 15.20 -2.71
C VAL A 133 9.28 14.82 -3.25
N LEU A 134 8.24 15.58 -2.91
CA LEU A 134 6.88 15.25 -3.30
C LEU A 134 6.48 15.93 -4.61
N ARG A 135 5.93 15.13 -5.53
CA ARG A 135 5.39 15.57 -6.81
C ARG A 135 3.89 15.30 -6.87
N VAL A 136 3.14 16.23 -7.46
CA VAL A 136 1.72 16.01 -7.74
C VAL A 136 1.59 15.25 -9.06
N MET A 137 1.00 14.06 -9.02
CA MET A 137 0.65 13.26 -10.20
C MET A 137 -0.86 13.19 -10.36
N SER A 138 -1.41 14.09 -11.19
CA SER A 138 -2.85 14.25 -11.40
C SER A 138 -3.63 14.50 -10.11
N LYS A 139 -4.05 13.44 -9.40
CA LYS A 139 -4.81 13.49 -8.15
C LYS A 139 -4.08 12.87 -6.95
N THR A 140 -2.89 12.30 -7.15
CA THR A 140 -2.12 11.65 -6.09
C THR A 140 -0.80 12.37 -5.85
N LEU A 141 -0.15 12.05 -4.73
CA LEU A 141 1.24 12.42 -4.48
C LEU A 141 2.15 11.29 -4.89
N ALA A 142 3.30 11.67 -5.43
CA ALA A 142 4.37 10.78 -5.79
C ALA A 142 5.63 11.15 -5.00
N PHE A 143 6.25 10.17 -4.40
CA PHE A 143 7.52 10.27 -3.70
C PHE A 143 8.65 10.13 -4.72
N ASP A 144 9.37 11.22 -4.94
CA ASP A 144 10.42 11.41 -5.96
C ASP A 144 11.63 12.11 -5.33
N PRO A 145 12.32 11.47 -4.37
CA PRO A 145 13.45 12.06 -3.69
C PRO A 145 14.67 12.14 -4.61
N PRO A 146 15.58 13.09 -4.37
CA PRO A 146 16.93 13.03 -4.90
C PRO A 146 17.60 11.68 -4.59
N ARG A 147 18.51 11.27 -5.48
CA ARG A 147 19.27 10.03 -5.31
C ARG A 147 20.24 10.16 -4.14
N GLU A 148 20.13 9.25 -3.18
CA GLU A 148 21.02 9.17 -2.02
C GLU A 148 22.16 8.16 -2.26
N PRO A 149 23.31 8.31 -1.57
CA PRO A 149 24.46 7.43 -1.74
C PRO A 149 24.22 6.00 -1.25
N ASP A 150 23.37 5.85 -0.23
CA ASP A 150 23.04 4.55 0.37
C ASP A 150 21.66 4.58 1.07
N GLY A 151 21.18 3.40 1.45
CA GLY A 151 19.88 3.23 2.11
C GLY A 151 19.81 3.81 3.52
N MET A 152 20.92 3.87 4.26
CA MET A 152 20.92 4.44 5.61
C MET A 152 20.75 5.95 5.57
N THR A 153 21.43 6.62 4.63
CA THR A 153 21.29 8.04 4.37
C THR A 153 19.87 8.36 3.91
N PHE A 154 19.31 7.53 3.03
CA PHE A 154 17.92 7.65 2.60
C PHE A 154 16.93 7.54 3.77
N VAL A 155 17.03 6.49 4.59
CA VAL A 155 16.13 6.29 5.73
C VAL A 155 16.24 7.45 6.71
N ALA A 156 17.46 7.82 7.10
CA ALA A 156 17.69 8.92 8.04
C ALA A 156 17.10 10.25 7.54
N ARG A 157 17.14 10.50 6.22
CA ARG A 157 16.64 11.73 5.62
C ARG A 157 15.12 11.75 5.44
N TYR A 158 14.52 10.62 5.06
CA TYR A 158 13.12 10.57 4.63
C TYR A 158 12.18 9.83 5.58
N GLU A 159 12.65 9.23 6.69
CA GLU A 159 11.80 8.49 7.66
C GLU A 159 10.59 9.31 8.09
N LYS A 160 10.80 10.58 8.44
CA LYS A 160 9.72 11.49 8.87
C LYS A 160 8.67 11.70 7.79
N LEU A 161 9.11 11.92 6.55
CA LEU A 161 8.21 12.15 5.43
C LEU A 161 7.42 10.88 5.08
N LEU A 162 8.07 9.72 5.07
CA LEU A 162 7.42 8.43 4.83
C LEU A 162 6.37 8.13 5.92
N ALA A 163 6.70 8.39 7.19
CA ALA A 163 5.76 8.26 8.29
C ALA A 163 4.56 9.23 8.16
N ALA A 164 4.83 10.49 7.79
CA ALA A 164 3.79 11.49 7.57
C ALA A 164 2.85 11.10 6.41
N MET A 165 3.38 10.60 5.30
CA MET A 165 2.59 10.12 4.17
C MET A 165 1.73 8.90 4.53
N ALA A 166 2.29 7.95 5.29
CA ALA A 166 1.54 6.80 5.80
C ALA A 166 0.38 7.24 6.70
N TYR A 167 0.63 8.18 7.63
CA TYR A 167 -0.40 8.74 8.50
C TYR A 167 -1.48 9.49 7.72
N ALA A 168 -1.10 10.38 6.80
CA ALA A 168 -2.04 11.10 5.95
C ALA A 168 -2.89 10.16 5.07
N THR A 169 -2.33 9.05 4.62
CA THR A 169 -3.09 8.01 3.89
C THR A 169 -4.07 7.29 4.83
N ALA A 170 -3.62 6.93 6.03
CA ALA A 170 -4.46 6.21 7.00
C ALA A 170 -5.62 7.06 7.54
N THR A 171 -5.43 8.38 7.69
CA THR A 171 -6.50 9.33 8.08
C THR A 171 -7.43 9.69 6.92
N GLY A 172 -7.06 9.34 5.68
CA GLY A 172 -7.82 9.65 4.47
C GLY A 172 -7.57 11.04 3.90
N ASP A 173 -6.56 11.76 4.40
CA ASP A 173 -6.09 13.03 3.84
C ASP A 173 -5.36 12.84 2.48
N LEU A 174 -4.89 11.62 2.22
CA LEU A 174 -4.41 11.16 0.92
C LEU A 174 -5.17 9.90 0.47
N GLU A 175 -5.57 9.86 -0.80
CA GLU A 175 -6.13 8.65 -1.44
C GLU A 175 -5.09 7.54 -1.60
N GLY A 176 -3.81 7.89 -1.49
CA GLY A 176 -2.64 7.03 -1.62
C GLY A 176 -1.44 7.82 -2.11
N PHE A 177 -0.30 7.14 -2.28
CA PHE A 177 0.88 7.72 -2.89
C PHE A 177 1.64 6.69 -3.72
N SER A 178 2.39 7.16 -4.71
CA SER A 178 3.26 6.34 -5.55
C SER A 178 4.74 6.67 -5.30
N PHE A 179 5.65 5.81 -5.78
CA PHE A 179 7.08 6.07 -5.82
C PHE A 179 7.51 6.30 -7.27
N ILE A 180 8.25 7.38 -7.55
CA ILE A 180 8.93 7.57 -8.84
C ILE A 180 10.32 6.94 -8.69
N GLY A 181 10.64 5.95 -9.53
CA GLY A 181 11.92 5.24 -9.48
C GLY A 181 11.83 3.72 -9.33
N ILE A 182 10.63 3.14 -9.21
CA ILE A 182 10.41 1.70 -9.47
C ILE A 182 9.94 1.58 -10.92
N ASP A 183 10.88 1.68 -11.86
CA ASP A 183 10.62 1.17 -13.21
C ASP A 183 10.32 -0.33 -13.06
N PRO A 184 9.22 -0.88 -13.63
CA PRO A 184 9.15 -2.31 -13.80
C PRO A 184 10.30 -2.69 -14.71
N VAL A 185 11.24 -3.51 -14.21
CA VAL A 185 12.22 -4.19 -15.04
C VAL A 185 11.42 -4.89 -16.14
N ARG A 186 11.40 -4.31 -17.35
CA ARG A 186 10.87 -5.01 -18.52
C ARG A 186 11.80 -6.21 -18.73
N PRO A 187 11.30 -7.45 -18.69
CA PRO A 187 12.10 -8.56 -19.17
C PRO A 187 12.43 -8.29 -20.65
N ARG A 188 13.72 -8.36 -20.97
CA ARG A 188 14.19 -8.41 -22.37
C ARG A 188 13.86 -9.77 -22.97
#